data_AF-A0A9W6B4K0-F1
#
_entry.id   AF-A0A9W6B4K0-F1
#
_cell.length_a   1.000
_cell.length_b   1.000
_cell.length_c   1.000
_cell.angle_alpha   90.00
_cell.angle_beta   90.00
_cell.angle_gamma   90.00
#
_symmetry.space_group_name_H-M   'P 1'
#
loop_
_entity.id
_entity.type
_entity.pdbx_description
1 polymer ?
#
loop_
_entity_poly.entity_id
_entity_poly.type
_entity_poly.pdbx_seq_one_letter_code
_entity_poly.pdbx_strand_id
1 'polypeptide(L)'
;MKAVKIIILSFVGLFIFLVLFGLLAPETEYEANIKKQKVQDSIEQAEKLAEQKKIDAAIFEKNVRIVDSLKKDFLFEEDEFNDQVWINHKRFGKYWPNRNALVVYIRKDGSYYLQSNYHGSDWVFHQNIKVKLGNDVITSENINTFDKRHKTDLSGGDVWEVNQYTNNSPDVAKAIAHYTGKEPVKVRFQGEQNIEDFTLSSRDKKAIEESIIFAEALQNTWNKIGGPTIP
;
A
#
# COMPACT_ATOMS: atom_id res chain seq x y z
N MET A 1 37.94 -13.05 -76.87
CA MET A 1 37.94 -11.99 -75.84
C MET A 1 36.86 -10.91 -76.00
N LYS A 2 36.42 -10.52 -77.21
CA LYS A 2 35.38 -9.47 -77.38
C LYS A 2 33.98 -9.88 -76.89
N ALA A 3 33.57 -11.14 -77.07
CA ALA A 3 32.27 -11.63 -76.64
C ALA A 3 32.07 -11.67 -75.11
N VAL A 4 33.13 -12.00 -74.35
CA VAL A 4 33.07 -12.09 -72.87
C VAL A 4 32.94 -10.70 -72.22
N LYS A 5 33.56 -9.65 -72.80
CA LYS A 5 33.40 -8.27 -72.30
C LYS A 5 31.99 -7.72 -72.48
N ILE A 6 31.30 -8.09 -73.56
CA ILE A 6 29.92 -7.62 -73.83
C ILE A 6 28.92 -8.25 -72.85
N ILE A 7 29.10 -9.54 -72.53
CA ILE A 7 28.24 -10.26 -71.57
C ILE A 7 28.42 -9.70 -70.15
N ILE A 8 29.65 -9.38 -69.74
CA ILE A 8 29.91 -8.80 -68.41
C ILE A 8 29.33 -7.38 -68.30
N LEU A 9 29.46 -6.55 -69.34
CA LEU A 9 28.86 -5.21 -69.36
C LEU A 9 27.32 -5.24 -69.35
N SER A 10 26.68 -6.23 -69.98
CA SER A 10 25.22 -6.34 -69.94
C SER A 10 24.70 -6.80 -68.57
N PHE A 11 25.43 -7.70 -67.89
CA PHE A 11 25.06 -8.14 -66.53
C PHE A 11 25.24 -7.03 -65.49
N VAL A 12 26.32 -6.24 -65.58
CA VAL A 12 26.55 -5.10 -64.68
C VAL A 12 25.51 -4.00 -64.92
N GLY A 13 25.15 -3.74 -66.19
CA GLY A 13 24.08 -2.78 -66.52
C GLY A 13 22.70 -3.21 -66.01
N LEU A 14 22.35 -4.50 -66.15
CA LEU A 14 21.08 -5.04 -65.64
C LEU A 14 21.03 -5.00 -64.11
N PHE A 15 22.15 -5.29 -63.45
CA PHE A 15 22.25 -5.25 -61.99
C PHE A 15 22.12 -3.81 -61.45
N ILE A 16 22.78 -2.85 -62.08
CA ILE A 16 22.65 -1.42 -61.74
C ILE A 16 21.22 -0.93 -62.00
N PHE A 17 20.58 -1.38 -63.09
CA PHE A 17 19.19 -1.03 -63.40
C PHE A 17 18.22 -1.60 -62.36
N LEU A 18 18.38 -2.86 -61.95
CA LEU A 18 17.54 -3.48 -60.92
C LEU A 18 17.74 -2.83 -59.54
N VAL A 19 18.97 -2.45 -59.19
CA VAL A 19 19.26 -1.74 -57.93
C VAL A 19 18.65 -0.33 -57.95
N LEU A 20 18.76 0.40 -59.06
CA LEU A 20 18.14 1.73 -59.20
C LEU A 20 16.60 1.65 -59.23
N PHE A 21 16.03 0.62 -59.85
CA PHE A 21 14.57 0.42 -59.89
C PHE A 21 14.01 0.01 -58.51
N GLY A 22 14.75 -0.79 -57.75
CA GLY A 22 14.41 -1.13 -56.37
C GLY A 22 14.46 0.07 -55.42
N LEU A 23 15.35 1.04 -55.65
CA LEU A 23 15.43 2.29 -54.88
C LEU A 23 14.34 3.32 -55.26
N LEU A 24 13.75 3.23 -56.44
CA LEU A 24 12.70 4.12 -56.95
C LEU A 24 11.30 3.50 -56.91
N ALA A 25 11.16 2.28 -56.37
CA ALA A 25 9.87 1.62 -56.25
C ALA A 25 8.97 2.43 -55.28
N PRO A 26 7.78 2.87 -55.71
CA PRO A 26 6.85 3.57 -54.83
C PRO A 26 6.42 2.63 -53.69
N GLU A 27 6.31 3.17 -52.48
CA GLU A 27 5.81 2.45 -51.30
C GLU A 27 4.50 1.74 -51.66
N THR A 28 4.43 0.43 -51.40
CA THR A 28 3.24 -0.34 -51.75
C THR A 28 2.08 0.06 -50.84
N GLU A 29 0.84 -0.02 -51.34
CA GLU A 29 -0.35 0.26 -50.53
C GLU A 29 -0.41 -0.58 -49.25
N TYR A 30 0.13 -1.80 -49.31
CA TYR A 30 0.30 -2.69 -48.16
C TYR A 30 1.27 -2.13 -47.11
N GLU A 31 2.45 -1.66 -47.51
CA GLU A 31 3.42 -1.04 -46.60
C GLU A 31 2.88 0.26 -45.98
N ALA A 32 2.21 1.08 -46.80
CA ALA A 32 1.55 2.30 -46.36
C ALA A 32 0.45 2.01 -45.30
N ASN A 33 -0.32 0.94 -45.48
CA ASN A 33 -1.36 0.54 -44.53
C ASN A 33 -0.78 0.01 -43.21
N ILE A 34 0.29 -0.79 -43.26
CA ILE A 34 1.00 -1.23 -42.04
C ILE A 34 1.54 -0.02 -41.26
N LYS A 35 2.13 0.95 -41.96
CA LYS A 35 2.67 2.16 -41.34
C LYS A 35 1.58 3.01 -40.69
N LYS A 36 0.44 3.19 -41.37
CA LYS A 36 -0.75 3.86 -40.80
C LYS A 36 -1.27 3.15 -39.55
N GLN A 37 -1.39 1.82 -39.57
CA GLN A 37 -1.83 1.05 -38.40
C GLN A 37 -0.88 1.23 -37.21
N LYS A 38 0.44 1.11 -37.44
CA LYS A 38 1.44 1.34 -36.39
C LYS A 38 1.37 2.75 -35.80
N VAL A 39 1.13 3.76 -36.63
CA VAL A 39 0.93 5.14 -36.17
C VAL A 39 -0.33 5.25 -35.33
N GLN A 40 -1.44 4.65 -35.77
CA GLN A 40 -2.70 4.65 -35.04
C GLN A 40 -2.58 3.96 -33.66
N ASP A 41 -1.94 2.79 -33.61
CA ASP A 41 -1.70 2.05 -32.37
C ASP A 41 -0.82 2.87 -31.40
N SER A 42 0.18 3.57 -31.95
CA SER A 42 1.06 4.44 -31.15
C SER A 42 0.32 5.65 -30.58
N ILE A 43 -0.60 6.24 -31.36
CA ILE A 43 -1.46 7.35 -30.91
C ILE A 43 -2.38 6.86 -29.79
N GLU A 44 -3.06 5.71 -29.96
CA GLU A 44 -3.95 5.16 -28.95
C GLU A 44 -3.21 4.84 -27.64
N GLN A 45 -1.99 4.29 -27.73
CA GLN A 45 -1.14 4.06 -26.55
C GLN A 45 -0.73 5.37 -25.87
N ALA A 46 -0.38 6.40 -26.64
CA ALA A 46 -0.04 7.71 -26.10
C ALA A 46 -1.24 8.39 -25.41
N GLU A 47 -2.44 8.26 -25.97
CA GLU A 47 -3.69 8.76 -25.38
C GLU A 47 -4.01 8.05 -24.06
N LYS A 48 -3.94 6.72 -24.03
CA LYS A 48 -4.13 5.93 -22.80
C LYS A 48 -3.11 6.31 -21.72
N LEU A 49 -1.86 6.51 -22.11
CA LEU A 49 -0.80 6.93 -21.18
C LEU A 49 -1.04 8.36 -20.67
N ALA A 50 -1.48 9.27 -21.53
CA ALA A 50 -1.80 10.65 -21.13
C ALA A 50 -2.98 10.68 -20.15
N GLU A 51 -4.01 9.87 -20.39
CA GLU A 51 -5.17 9.77 -19.50
C GLU A 51 -4.79 9.15 -18.16
N GLN A 52 -4.01 8.06 -18.15
CA GLN A 52 -3.52 7.45 -16.92
C GLN A 52 -2.71 8.46 -16.09
N LYS A 53 -1.83 9.26 -16.73
CA LYS A 53 -1.06 10.31 -16.04
C LYS A 53 -1.95 11.37 -15.39
N LYS A 54 -3.07 11.75 -16.02
CA LYS A 54 -4.03 12.69 -15.41
C LYS A 54 -4.72 12.07 -14.20
N ILE A 55 -5.14 10.81 -14.30
CA ILE A 55 -5.75 10.07 -13.20
C ILE A 55 -4.76 9.95 -12.03
N ASP A 56 -3.51 9.58 -12.31
CA ASP A 56 -2.46 9.45 -11.30
C ASP A 56 -2.17 10.78 -10.60
N ALA A 57 -2.14 11.89 -11.35
CA ALA A 57 -1.96 13.23 -10.80
C ALA A 57 -3.13 13.64 -9.90
N ALA A 58 -4.38 13.37 -10.31
CA ALA A 58 -5.56 13.67 -9.51
C ALA A 58 -5.62 12.82 -8.22
N ILE A 59 -5.26 11.54 -8.29
CA ILE A 59 -5.15 10.65 -7.13
C ILE A 59 -4.07 11.17 -6.19
N PHE A 60 -2.91 11.55 -6.72
CA PHE A 60 -1.82 12.10 -5.93
C PHE A 60 -2.24 13.37 -5.19
N GLU A 61 -2.84 14.34 -5.88
CA GLU A 61 -3.31 15.58 -5.27
C GLU A 61 -4.36 15.32 -4.16
N LYS A 62 -5.30 14.41 -4.42
CA LYS A 62 -6.29 13.97 -3.42
C LYS A 62 -5.60 13.41 -2.17
N ASN A 63 -4.62 12.53 -2.34
CA ASN A 63 -3.96 11.87 -1.21
C ASN A 63 -3.08 12.82 -0.41
N VAL A 64 -2.40 13.78 -1.07
CA VAL A 64 -1.68 14.86 -0.38
C VAL A 64 -2.65 15.64 0.52
N ARG A 65 -3.83 16.03 0.01
CA ARG A 65 -4.85 16.73 0.81
C ARG A 65 -5.34 15.91 2.01
N ILE A 66 -5.51 14.59 1.85
CA ILE A 66 -5.88 13.69 2.94
C ILE A 66 -4.80 13.72 4.03
N VAL A 67 -3.54 13.49 3.66
CA VAL A 67 -2.41 13.50 4.59
C VAL A 67 -2.32 14.86 5.31
N ASP A 68 -2.40 15.97 4.57
CA ASP A 68 -2.34 17.30 5.15
C ASP A 68 -3.48 17.59 6.13
N SER A 69 -4.69 17.09 5.85
CA SER A 69 -5.85 17.28 6.72
C SER A 69 -5.76 16.49 8.03
N LEU A 70 -5.17 15.29 7.96
CA LEU A 70 -5.15 14.33 9.06
C LEU A 70 -3.86 14.37 9.88
N LYS A 71 -2.72 14.82 9.32
CA LYS A 71 -1.40 14.78 10.00
C LYS A 71 -1.41 15.39 11.39
N LYS A 72 -2.24 16.41 11.64
CA LYS A 72 -2.38 17.05 12.96
C LYS A 72 -2.88 16.11 14.05
N ASP A 73 -3.53 15.01 13.69
CA ASP A 73 -4.11 14.03 14.60
C ASP A 73 -3.14 12.86 14.89
N PHE A 74 -1.94 12.89 14.30
CA PHE A 74 -0.89 11.87 14.47
C PHE A 74 0.33 12.40 15.23
N LEU A 75 1.01 11.49 15.90
CA LEU A 75 2.35 11.65 16.45
C LEU A 75 3.35 11.04 15.45
N PHE A 76 4.51 11.66 15.33
CA PHE A 76 5.61 11.22 14.48
C PHE A 76 6.81 11.02 15.39
N GLU A 77 7.36 9.81 15.38
CA GLU A 77 8.53 9.44 16.17
C GLU A 77 9.62 8.96 15.22
N GLU A 78 10.65 9.78 15.08
CA GLU A 78 11.84 9.47 14.29
C GLU A 78 12.83 8.67 15.13
N ASP A 79 13.31 7.57 14.54
CA ASP A 79 14.48 6.84 14.98
C ASP A 79 15.68 7.32 14.17
N GLU A 80 16.43 8.26 14.74
CA GLU A 80 17.62 8.88 14.13
C GLU A 80 18.71 7.86 13.77
N PHE A 81 18.72 6.68 14.40
CA PHE A 81 19.72 5.64 14.12
C PHE A 81 19.36 4.77 12.90
N ASN A 82 18.06 4.63 12.62
CA ASN A 82 17.57 3.65 11.65
C ASN A 82 16.79 4.28 10.47
N ASP A 83 16.67 5.61 10.38
CA ASP A 83 15.84 6.33 9.39
C ASP A 83 14.41 5.75 9.32
N GLN A 84 13.87 5.40 10.50
CA GLN A 84 12.51 4.88 10.65
C GLN A 84 11.64 5.96 11.29
N VAL A 85 10.47 6.18 10.72
CA VAL A 85 9.44 7.02 11.34
C VAL A 85 8.27 6.14 11.74
N TRP A 86 7.93 6.18 13.02
CA TRP A 86 6.72 5.58 13.56
C TRP A 86 5.63 6.63 13.67
N ILE A 87 4.49 6.34 13.08
CA ILE A 87 3.36 7.26 13.00
C ILE A 87 2.16 6.59 13.67
N ASN A 88 1.59 7.22 14.68
CA ASN A 88 0.43 6.69 15.38
C ASN A 88 -0.55 7.80 15.79
N HIS A 89 -1.83 7.45 15.88
CA HIS A 89 -2.85 8.45 16.19
C HIS A 89 -2.74 8.96 17.64
N LYS A 90 -2.83 10.28 17.85
CA LYS A 90 -2.71 10.96 19.17
C LYS A 90 -3.67 10.42 20.23
N ARG A 91 -4.79 9.82 19.81
CA ARG A 91 -5.75 9.13 20.69
C ARG A 91 -5.10 8.05 21.57
N PHE A 92 -4.05 7.41 21.08
CA PHE A 92 -3.35 6.33 21.78
C PHE A 92 -2.16 6.85 22.59
N GLY A 93 -1.66 8.04 22.26
CA GLY A 93 -0.50 8.65 22.92
C GLY A 93 0.81 8.02 22.48
N LYS A 94 1.90 8.41 23.13
CA LYS A 94 3.25 7.91 22.87
C LYS A 94 3.50 6.51 23.44
N TYR A 95 2.91 6.23 24.61
CA TYR A 95 3.10 4.98 25.34
C TYR A 95 1.86 4.09 25.23
N TRP A 96 2.01 2.84 25.68
CA TRP A 96 0.89 1.92 25.83
C TRP A 96 -0.19 2.52 26.72
N PRO A 97 -1.45 2.58 26.27
CA PRO A 97 -2.49 3.22 27.04
C PRO A 97 -2.86 2.37 28.27
N ASN A 98 -3.22 3.01 29.38
CA ASN A 98 -3.74 2.35 30.58
C ASN A 98 -5.21 1.94 30.40
N ARG A 99 -5.51 1.26 29.28
CA ARG A 99 -6.83 0.72 28.92
C ARG A 99 -6.69 -0.32 27.81
N ASN A 100 -7.67 -1.21 27.74
CA ASN A 100 -7.83 -2.10 26.60
C ASN A 100 -8.02 -1.30 25.30
N ALA A 101 -7.16 -1.55 24.30
CA ALA A 101 -7.17 -0.81 23.04
C ALA A 101 -6.63 -1.64 21.87
N LEU A 102 -7.01 -1.22 20.67
CA LEU A 102 -6.37 -1.61 19.42
C LEU A 102 -5.76 -0.35 18.80
N VAL A 103 -4.50 -0.43 18.37
CA VAL A 103 -3.70 0.70 17.88
C VAL A 103 -3.13 0.35 16.51
N VAL A 104 -3.25 1.25 15.55
CA VAL A 104 -2.59 1.12 14.25
C VAL A 104 -1.29 1.91 14.28
N TYR A 105 -0.18 1.23 13.99
CA TYR A 105 1.13 1.84 13.81
C TYR A 105 1.44 1.88 12.32
N ILE A 106 1.76 3.06 11.82
CA ILE A 106 2.02 3.35 10.41
C ILE A 106 3.52 3.68 10.28
N ARG A 107 4.13 3.22 9.20
CA ARG A 107 5.49 3.56 8.81
C ARG A 107 5.47 4.72 7.82
N LYS A 108 6.62 5.37 7.69
CA LYS A 108 6.99 6.34 6.65
C LYS A 108 6.43 6.03 5.25
N ASP A 109 6.51 4.78 4.79
CA ASP A 109 6.03 4.33 3.47
C ASP A 109 4.52 4.07 3.39
N GLY A 110 3.79 4.32 4.48
CA GLY A 110 2.37 4.04 4.61
C GLY A 110 2.05 2.56 4.86
N SER A 111 3.03 1.66 4.93
CA SER A 111 2.79 0.32 5.48
C SER A 111 2.41 0.43 6.96
N TYR A 112 1.60 -0.50 7.47
CA TYR A 112 1.12 -0.44 8.86
C TYR A 112 0.98 -1.83 9.46
N TYR A 113 0.78 -1.89 10.78
CA TYR A 113 0.35 -3.09 11.49
C TYR A 113 -0.63 -2.74 12.60
N LEU A 114 -1.44 -3.71 13.00
CA LEU A 114 -2.31 -3.61 14.16
C LEU A 114 -1.57 -4.08 15.42
N GLN A 115 -1.74 -3.36 16.52
CA GLN A 115 -1.26 -3.74 17.84
C GLN A 115 -2.43 -3.85 18.80
N SER A 116 -2.55 -4.96 19.53
CA SER A 116 -3.41 -5.03 20.71
C SER A 116 -2.68 -4.52 21.95
N ASN A 117 -3.44 -3.91 22.85
CA ASN A 117 -2.99 -3.52 24.17
C ASN A 117 -4.03 -3.98 25.19
N TYR A 118 -3.72 -5.05 25.92
CA TYR A 118 -4.45 -5.43 27.12
C TYR A 118 -3.85 -4.68 28.32
N HIS A 119 -4.72 -4.21 29.20
CA HIS A 119 -4.38 -3.57 30.45
C HIS A 119 -5.35 -4.01 31.55
N GLY A 120 -4.84 -4.66 32.60
CA GLY A 120 -5.67 -5.15 33.69
C GLY A 120 -4.87 -5.56 34.93
N SER A 121 -5.54 -6.14 35.92
CA SER A 121 -4.94 -6.54 37.20
C SER A 121 -4.36 -7.95 37.21
N ASP A 122 -4.55 -8.72 36.15
CA ASP A 122 -4.07 -10.11 36.04
C ASP A 122 -3.70 -10.43 34.59
N TRP A 123 -2.96 -11.51 34.38
CA TRP A 123 -2.48 -11.95 33.07
C TRP A 123 -3.55 -12.70 32.29
N VAL A 124 -3.71 -12.33 31.02
CA VAL A 124 -4.51 -13.08 30.04
C VAL A 124 -3.61 -14.01 29.23
N PHE A 125 -2.34 -13.63 29.03
CA PHE A 125 -1.40 -14.22 28.08
C PHE A 125 -2.02 -14.36 26.69
N HIS A 126 -2.64 -13.29 26.21
CA HIS A 126 -3.37 -13.34 24.95
C HIS A 126 -2.42 -13.54 23.77
N GLN A 127 -2.80 -14.44 22.87
CA GLN A 127 -2.01 -14.82 21.68
C GLN A 127 -2.63 -14.27 20.40
N ASN A 128 -3.93 -14.02 20.40
CA ASN A 128 -4.63 -13.39 19.28
C ASN A 128 -5.80 -12.52 19.78
N ILE A 129 -6.41 -11.81 18.85
CA ILE A 129 -7.67 -11.13 19.07
C ILE A 129 -8.77 -11.69 18.18
N LYS A 130 -10.00 -11.65 18.68
CA LYS A 130 -11.21 -11.82 17.88
C LYS A 130 -12.00 -10.53 17.88
N VAL A 131 -12.39 -10.05 16.71
CA VAL A 131 -13.18 -8.84 16.55
C VAL A 131 -14.52 -9.20 15.97
N LYS A 132 -15.59 -8.85 16.69
CA LYS A 132 -16.97 -9.05 16.28
C LYS A 132 -17.52 -7.76 15.67
N LEU A 133 -17.94 -7.84 14.41
CA LEU A 133 -18.51 -6.78 13.59
C LEU A 133 -19.93 -7.21 13.19
N GLY A 134 -20.93 -6.85 14.00
CA GLY A 134 -22.28 -7.37 13.83
C GLY A 134 -22.34 -8.88 14.02
N ASN A 135 -22.62 -9.62 12.95
CA ASN A 135 -22.66 -11.10 12.96
C ASN A 135 -21.31 -11.73 12.57
N ASP A 136 -20.39 -10.96 11.99
CA ASP A 136 -19.11 -11.47 11.54
C ASP A 136 -18.08 -11.46 12.67
N VAL A 137 -17.20 -12.45 12.68
CA VAL A 137 -16.07 -12.54 13.60
C VAL A 137 -14.79 -12.73 12.79
N ILE A 138 -13.83 -11.84 12.99
CA ILE A 138 -12.52 -11.90 12.36
C ILE A 138 -11.50 -12.19 13.45
N THR A 139 -10.61 -13.14 13.20
CA THR A 139 -9.55 -13.53 14.14
C THR A 139 -8.21 -13.10 13.56
N SER A 140 -7.37 -12.44 14.35
CA SER A 140 -6.01 -12.09 13.93
C SER A 140 -5.12 -13.34 13.79
N GLU A 141 -3.90 -13.15 13.31
CA GLU A 141 -2.85 -14.16 13.46
C GLU A 141 -2.61 -14.51 14.93
N ASN A 142 -2.13 -15.73 15.18
CA ASN A 142 -1.71 -16.19 16.50
C ASN A 142 -0.24 -15.84 16.73
N ILE A 143 0.05 -15.20 17.84
CA ILE A 143 1.40 -14.81 18.29
C ILE A 143 1.70 -15.60 19.55
N ASN A 144 2.75 -16.41 19.50
CA ASN A 144 3.20 -17.15 20.67
C ASN A 144 3.74 -16.16 21.73
N THR A 145 3.54 -16.45 23.01
CA THR A 145 3.98 -15.60 24.13
C THR A 145 5.50 -15.44 24.19
N PHE A 146 6.28 -16.33 23.57
CA PHE A 146 7.74 -16.19 23.45
C PHE A 146 8.20 -15.47 22.17
N ASP A 147 7.28 -15.05 21.31
CA ASP A 147 7.60 -14.27 20.09
C ASP A 147 7.97 -12.83 20.47
N LYS A 148 8.96 -12.23 19.80
CA LYS A 148 9.36 -10.83 19.99
C LYS A 148 8.23 -9.80 19.78
N ARG A 149 7.17 -10.21 19.07
CA ARG A 149 5.96 -9.41 18.82
C ARG A 149 4.99 -9.42 20.00
N HIS A 150 5.16 -10.37 20.93
CA HIS A 150 4.50 -10.38 22.23
C HIS A 150 5.39 -9.63 23.22
N LYS A 151 4.84 -8.61 23.88
CA LYS A 151 5.53 -7.81 24.88
C LYS A 151 4.66 -7.69 26.12
N THR A 152 5.31 -7.66 27.27
CA THR A 152 4.64 -7.62 28.56
C THR A 152 5.30 -6.62 29.49
N ASP A 153 4.53 -5.98 30.35
CA ASP A 153 5.05 -5.16 31.44
C ASP A 153 4.19 -5.31 32.70
N LEU A 154 4.80 -5.12 33.86
CA LEU A 154 4.13 -5.14 35.17
C LEU A 154 4.62 -3.94 35.98
N SER A 155 3.71 -3.04 36.29
CA SER A 155 4.04 -1.83 37.05
C SER A 155 2.89 -1.44 37.96
N GLY A 156 3.19 -1.17 39.23
CA GLY A 156 2.17 -0.72 40.19
C GLY A 156 1.03 -1.73 40.48
N GLY A 157 1.19 -2.99 40.09
CA GLY A 157 0.14 -4.02 40.17
C GLY A 157 -0.73 -4.14 38.92
N ASP A 158 -0.50 -3.28 37.91
CA ASP A 158 -1.14 -3.36 36.61
C ASP A 158 -0.26 -4.15 35.63
N VAL A 159 -0.92 -4.92 34.76
CA VAL A 159 -0.34 -5.76 33.72
C VAL A 159 -0.63 -5.15 32.36
N TRP A 160 0.39 -5.06 31.52
CA TRP A 160 0.26 -4.79 30.09
C TRP A 160 0.66 -6.02 29.30
N GLU A 161 -0.16 -6.39 28.32
CA GLU A 161 0.22 -7.35 27.29
C GLU A 161 -0.05 -6.75 25.92
N VAL A 162 0.91 -6.90 25.03
CA VAL A 162 0.90 -6.27 23.72
C VAL A 162 1.31 -7.27 22.65
N ASN A 163 0.48 -7.40 21.62
CA ASN A 163 0.78 -8.20 20.43
C ASN A 163 0.82 -7.32 19.18
N GLN A 164 1.88 -7.46 18.39
CA GLN A 164 2.05 -6.76 17.11
C GLN A 164 1.73 -7.69 15.93
N TYR A 165 0.57 -7.49 15.30
CA TYR A 165 0.07 -8.29 14.18
C TYR A 165 0.60 -7.76 12.85
N THR A 166 1.84 -8.11 12.51
CA THR A 166 2.56 -7.58 11.34
C THR A 166 2.17 -8.22 10.02
N ASN A 167 1.50 -9.38 10.02
CA ASN A 167 1.13 -10.07 8.78
C ASN A 167 -0.13 -9.48 8.13
N ASN A 168 -0.96 -8.74 8.89
CA ASN A 168 -2.25 -8.17 8.44
C ASN A 168 -3.13 -9.15 7.65
N SER A 169 -3.11 -10.44 8.01
CA SER A 169 -3.89 -11.49 7.34
C SER A 169 -4.61 -12.35 8.39
N PRO A 170 -5.95 -12.22 8.52
CA PRO A 170 -6.80 -11.20 7.88
C PRO A 170 -6.51 -9.79 8.39
N ASP A 171 -6.82 -8.77 7.59
CA ASP A 171 -6.62 -7.37 7.97
C ASP A 171 -7.75 -6.86 8.88
N VAL A 172 -7.58 -7.11 10.17
CA VAL A 172 -8.54 -6.70 11.21
C VAL A 172 -8.71 -5.18 11.26
N ALA A 173 -7.63 -4.41 11.05
CA ALA A 173 -7.69 -2.95 11.15
C ALA A 173 -8.54 -2.36 10.02
N LYS A 174 -8.35 -2.83 8.78
CA LYS A 174 -9.20 -2.48 7.64
C LYS A 174 -10.65 -2.89 7.84
N ALA A 175 -10.87 -4.10 8.36
CA ALA A 175 -12.23 -4.55 8.62
C ALA A 175 -12.96 -3.65 9.63
N ILE A 176 -12.29 -3.19 10.68
CA ILE A 176 -12.84 -2.21 11.64
C ILE A 176 -13.09 -0.86 10.96
N ALA A 177 -12.14 -0.36 10.17
CA ALA A 177 -12.23 0.93 9.49
C ALA A 177 -13.40 0.99 8.49
N HIS A 178 -13.65 -0.09 7.76
CA HIS A 178 -14.72 -0.16 6.76
C HIS A 178 -16.05 -0.65 7.31
N TYR A 179 -16.13 -0.98 8.60
CA TYR A 179 -17.36 -1.48 9.19
C TYR A 179 -18.41 -0.37 9.35
N THR A 180 -19.50 -0.45 8.57
CA THR A 180 -20.61 0.51 8.54
C THR A 180 -21.83 0.10 9.37
N GLY A 181 -21.80 -1.07 10.01
CA GLY A 181 -22.89 -1.56 10.86
C GLY A 181 -23.09 -0.69 12.11
N LYS A 182 -24.28 -0.80 12.70
CA LYS A 182 -24.69 0.00 13.88
C LYS A 182 -24.30 -0.67 15.19
N GLU A 183 -24.03 -1.96 15.16
CA GLU A 183 -23.69 -2.78 16.31
C GLU A 183 -22.30 -2.38 16.84
N PRO A 184 -22.10 -2.42 18.17
CA PRO A 184 -20.79 -2.13 18.74
C PRO A 184 -19.72 -3.11 18.24
N VAL A 185 -18.53 -2.59 17.96
CA VAL A 185 -17.35 -3.41 17.66
C VAL A 185 -16.82 -3.99 18.98
N LYS A 186 -16.96 -5.30 19.15
CA LYS A 186 -16.45 -6.02 20.33
C LYS A 186 -15.15 -6.71 20.01
N VAL A 187 -14.23 -6.71 20.95
CA VAL A 187 -12.91 -7.31 20.81
C VAL A 187 -12.70 -8.25 22.00
N ARG A 188 -12.20 -9.44 21.70
CA ARG A 188 -11.75 -10.42 22.68
C ARG A 188 -10.26 -10.57 22.58
N PHE A 189 -9.55 -10.37 23.69
CA PHE A 189 -8.20 -10.90 23.89
C PHE A 189 -8.32 -12.39 24.20
N GLN A 190 -7.71 -13.23 23.38
CA GLN A 190 -7.79 -14.69 23.50
C GLN A 190 -6.45 -15.22 23.99
N GLY A 191 -6.39 -15.54 25.28
CA GLY A 191 -5.33 -16.37 25.85
C GLY A 191 -5.66 -17.86 25.76
N GLU A 192 -4.72 -18.67 26.21
CA GLU A 192 -4.88 -20.13 26.29
C GLU A 192 -5.88 -20.52 27.38
N GLN A 193 -5.80 -19.87 28.54
CA GLN A 193 -6.62 -20.18 29.72
C GLN A 193 -7.63 -19.07 30.04
N ASN A 194 -7.29 -17.83 29.73
CA ASN A 194 -8.08 -16.65 30.07
C ASN A 194 -8.54 -15.92 28.81
N ILE A 195 -9.67 -15.22 28.92
CA ILE A 195 -10.18 -14.32 27.90
C ILE A 195 -10.55 -12.99 28.55
N GLU A 196 -10.42 -11.92 27.79
CA GLU A 196 -10.91 -10.60 28.19
C GLU A 196 -11.66 -9.95 27.03
N ASP A 197 -12.87 -9.46 27.29
CA ASP A 197 -13.71 -8.80 26.29
C ASP A 197 -13.81 -7.31 26.56
N PHE A 198 -13.71 -6.49 25.52
CA PHE A 198 -14.02 -5.08 25.60
C PHE A 198 -14.74 -4.59 24.34
N THR A 199 -15.35 -3.41 24.44
CA THR A 199 -16.00 -2.76 23.31
C THR A 199 -15.16 -1.56 22.88
N LEU A 200 -14.84 -1.45 21.60
CA LEU A 200 -14.15 -0.28 21.08
C LEU A 200 -15.02 0.96 21.28
N SER A 201 -14.43 2.00 21.87
CA SER A 201 -15.11 3.30 21.93
C SER A 201 -15.24 3.89 20.52
N SER A 202 -16.24 4.76 20.32
CA SER A 202 -16.41 5.46 19.04
C SER A 202 -15.15 6.26 18.65
N ARG A 203 -14.44 6.82 19.64
CA ARG A 203 -13.17 7.54 19.43
C ARG A 203 -12.03 6.63 19.01
N ASP A 204 -11.93 5.42 19.57
CA ASP A 204 -10.89 4.47 19.18
C ASP A 204 -11.19 3.86 17.80
N LYS A 205 -12.47 3.57 17.48
CA LYS A 205 -12.89 3.17 16.13
C LYS A 205 -12.52 4.23 15.10
N LYS A 206 -12.85 5.51 15.38
CA LYS A 206 -12.52 6.63 14.50
C LYS A 206 -11.01 6.80 14.33
N ALA A 207 -10.22 6.66 15.40
CA ALA A 207 -8.76 6.73 15.29
C ALA A 207 -8.18 5.61 14.41
N ILE A 208 -8.73 4.39 14.48
CA ILE A 208 -8.34 3.28 13.58
C ILE A 208 -8.71 3.61 12.13
N GLU A 209 -9.93 4.11 11.89
CA GLU A 209 -10.39 4.54 10.56
C GLU A 209 -9.47 5.62 9.96
N GLU A 210 -9.21 6.70 10.69
CA GLU A 210 -8.31 7.79 10.27
C GLU A 210 -6.89 7.26 10.02
N SER A 211 -6.42 6.29 10.82
CA SER A 211 -5.11 5.66 10.64
C SER A 211 -5.02 4.86 9.35
N ILE A 212 -6.05 4.09 9.00
CA ILE A 212 -6.10 3.34 7.73
C ILE A 212 -6.15 4.30 6.55
N ILE A 213 -7.00 5.32 6.59
CA ILE A 213 -7.10 6.34 5.54
C ILE A 213 -5.75 7.06 5.34
N PHE A 214 -5.08 7.41 6.44
CA PHE A 214 -3.78 8.07 6.41
C PHE A 214 -2.70 7.17 5.79
N ALA A 215 -2.64 5.91 6.21
CA ALA A 215 -1.69 4.91 5.71
C ALA A 215 -1.85 4.69 4.20
N GLU A 216 -3.07 4.54 3.70
CA GLU A 216 -3.34 4.35 2.27
C GLU A 216 -3.02 5.61 1.45
N ALA A 217 -3.28 6.80 2.00
CA ALA A 217 -2.90 8.05 1.34
C ALA A 217 -1.37 8.21 1.26
N LEU A 218 -0.65 7.79 2.31
CA LEU A 218 0.82 7.76 2.31
C LEU A 218 1.38 6.80 1.27
N GLN A 219 0.91 5.54 1.19
CA GLN A 219 1.41 4.57 0.21
C GLN A 219 1.34 5.09 -1.24
N ASN A 220 0.28 5.84 -1.57
CA ASN A 220 0.06 6.37 -2.90
C ASN A 220 0.87 7.65 -3.22
N THR A 221 1.43 8.30 -2.20
CA THR A 221 2.25 9.52 -2.30
C THR A 221 3.73 9.27 -2.01
N TRP A 222 4.06 8.12 -1.40
CA TRP A 222 5.41 7.71 -1.05
C TRP A 222 6.34 7.65 -2.28
N ASN A 223 7.56 8.17 -2.15
CA ASN A 223 8.58 8.28 -3.22
C ASN A 223 8.21 9.11 -4.46
N LYS A 224 7.09 9.84 -4.47
CA LYS A 224 6.73 10.76 -5.57
C LYS A 224 7.16 12.19 -5.24
N ILE A 225 7.67 12.91 -6.24
CA ILE A 225 8.10 14.31 -6.12
C ILE A 225 6.93 15.14 -5.55
N GLY A 226 7.16 15.85 -4.44
CA GLY A 226 6.13 16.64 -3.75
C GLY A 226 5.26 15.85 -2.78
N GLY A 227 5.64 14.62 -2.40
CA GLY A 227 5.01 13.87 -1.32
C GLY A 227 4.97 14.69 -0.02
N PRO A 228 4.01 14.42 0.88
CA PRO A 228 3.85 15.18 2.10
C PRO A 228 5.16 15.13 2.90
N THR A 229 5.67 16.31 3.29
CA THR A 229 6.75 16.40 4.27
C THR A 229 6.22 15.90 5.60
N ILE A 230 6.54 14.64 5.88
CA ILE A 230 6.53 14.10 7.23
C ILE A 230 7.69 14.82 7.94
N PRO A 231 7.46 15.40 9.14
CA PRO A 231 8.55 15.96 9.93
C PRO A 231 9.67 14.94 10.11
#